data_AF-A0A7S0RMR2-F1
#
_entry.id   AF-A0A7S0RMR2-F1
#
_cell.length_a   1.000
_cell.length_b   1.000
_cell.length_c   1.000
_cell.angle_alpha   90.00
_cell.angle_beta   90.00
_cell.angle_gamma   90.00
#
_symmetry.space_group_name_H-M   'P 1'
#
loop_
_entity.id
_entity.type
_entity.pdbx_description
1 polymer ?
#
loop_
_entity_poly.entity_id
_entity_poly.type
_entity_poly.pdbx_seq_one_letter_code
_entity_poly.pdbx_strand_id
1 'polypeptide(L)'
;SNCDHDHGKCDHDHGHGHSHGHVHDDAVSSVAIVQEGELDLDRVNDWLGLLLQMRSEDIYRMKGVLAIEGAEDRFVFQGVHSMFEGSPERPWRENEPRVSRLVFIGKDLPKPEIIESFKSCLGKK
;
A
#
# COMPACT_ATOMS: atom_id res chain seq x y z
N SER A 1 -7.92 44.60 -57.38
CA SER A 1 -7.41 43.24 -57.14
C SER A 1 -7.27 43.03 -55.65
N ASN A 2 -8.23 42.34 -55.03
CA ASN A 2 -8.15 41.89 -53.65
C ASN A 2 -8.77 40.50 -53.65
N CYS A 3 -7.95 39.47 -53.48
CA CYS A 3 -8.40 38.08 -53.53
C CYS A 3 -8.32 37.50 -52.13
N ASP A 4 -9.50 37.15 -51.61
CA ASP A 4 -9.77 36.31 -50.47
C ASP A 4 -8.95 35.00 -50.47
N HIS A 5 -8.60 34.52 -49.27
CA HIS A 5 -8.40 33.10 -49.01
C HIS A 5 -8.91 32.75 -47.61
N ASP A 6 -10.09 32.13 -47.62
CA ASP A 6 -10.68 31.29 -46.59
C ASP A 6 -9.72 30.15 -46.21
N HIS A 7 -9.45 29.98 -44.91
CA HIS A 7 -8.91 28.74 -44.39
C HIS A 7 -9.78 28.27 -43.23
N GLY A 8 -10.65 27.31 -43.57
CA GLY A 8 -11.49 26.55 -42.68
C GLY A 8 -10.75 25.77 -41.59
N LYS A 9 -11.58 25.29 -40.67
CA LYS A 9 -11.25 24.52 -39.47
C LYS A 9 -10.26 23.39 -39.71
N CYS A 10 -9.29 23.29 -38.81
CA CYS A 10 -8.66 22.02 -38.45
C CYS A 10 -8.51 21.96 -36.92
N ASP A 11 -9.55 21.47 -36.24
CA ASP A 11 -9.42 20.90 -34.89
C ASP A 11 -8.49 19.70 -34.99
N HIS A 12 -7.20 19.87 -34.68
CA HIS A 12 -6.31 18.75 -34.45
C HIS A 12 -6.32 18.40 -32.97
N ASP A 13 -7.27 17.55 -32.60
CA ASP A 13 -7.21 16.70 -31.42
C ASP A 13 -5.97 15.82 -31.55
N HIS A 14 -4.91 16.17 -30.82
CA HIS A 14 -3.77 15.30 -30.61
C HIS A 14 -3.95 14.56 -29.28
N GLY A 15 -4.88 13.59 -29.28
CA GLY A 15 -4.87 12.48 -28.33
C GLY A 15 -3.59 11.65 -28.50
N HIS A 16 -2.49 12.10 -27.90
CA HIS A 16 -1.28 11.29 -27.77
C HIS A 16 -1.37 10.44 -26.50
N GLY A 17 -1.58 9.16 -26.74
CA GLY A 17 -1.68 8.13 -25.74
C GLY A 17 -0.41 7.99 -24.89
N HIS A 18 -0.66 7.58 -23.66
CA HIS A 18 0.14 6.64 -22.87
C HIS A 18 1.65 6.70 -23.08
N SER A 19 2.30 7.53 -22.28
CA SER A 19 3.59 7.17 -21.73
C SER A 19 3.47 7.32 -20.22
N HIS A 20 3.08 6.21 -19.57
CA HIS A 20 3.43 5.96 -18.18
C HIS A 20 4.96 5.83 -18.10
N GLY A 21 5.65 6.95 -18.30
CA GLY A 21 7.07 7.09 -18.02
C GLY A 21 7.22 7.08 -16.52
N HIS A 22 7.23 5.88 -15.93
CA HIS A 22 7.72 5.68 -14.57
C HIS A 22 9.24 5.82 -14.57
N VAL A 23 9.71 7.05 -14.81
CA VAL A 23 11.01 7.49 -14.30
C VAL A 23 10.73 7.91 -12.86
N HIS A 24 10.88 6.98 -11.93
CA HIS A 24 11.14 7.35 -10.54
C HIS A 24 12.64 7.19 -10.34
N ASP A 25 13.37 8.26 -10.59
CA ASP A 25 14.52 8.57 -9.76
C ASP A 25 13.95 9.14 -8.46
N ASP A 26 13.59 8.25 -7.55
CA ASP A 26 13.32 8.61 -6.17
C ASP A 26 13.70 7.34 -5.39
N ALA A 27 14.77 7.40 -4.60
CA ALA A 27 15.23 6.24 -3.84
C ALA A 27 14.10 5.63 -2.98
N VAL A 28 13.03 6.40 -2.72
CA VAL A 28 11.86 6.04 -1.93
C VAL A 28 10.76 5.39 -2.80
N SER A 29 10.43 4.16 -2.42
CA SER A 29 9.36 3.34 -2.99
C SER A 29 8.23 3.11 -1.97
N SER A 30 7.10 2.56 -2.43
CA SER A 30 6.04 2.09 -1.53
C SER A 30 5.57 0.68 -1.87
N VAL A 31 5.32 -0.10 -0.83
CA VAL A 31 4.86 -1.48 -0.90
C VAL A 31 3.49 -1.55 -0.27
N ALA A 32 2.47 -1.83 -1.08
CA ALA A 32 1.12 -2.10 -0.62
C ALA A 32 0.88 -3.61 -0.60
N ILE A 33 0.31 -4.11 0.49
CA ILE A 33 -0.09 -5.50 0.69
C ILE A 33 -1.59 -5.51 0.91
N VAL A 34 -2.27 -6.39 0.19
CA VAL A 34 -3.70 -6.66 0.39
C VAL A 34 -3.82 -8.16 0.57
N GLN A 35 -4.30 -8.56 1.74
CA GLN A 35 -4.43 -9.96 2.09
C GLN A 35 -5.81 -10.22 2.66
N GLU A 36 -6.52 -11.15 2.04
CA GLU A 36 -7.81 -11.62 2.52
C GLU A 36 -7.60 -12.70 3.59
N GLY A 37 -8.44 -12.69 4.62
CA GLY A 37 -8.39 -13.64 5.72
C GLY A 37 -8.08 -12.99 7.07
N GLU A 38 -8.31 -13.77 8.11
CA GLU A 38 -8.01 -13.40 9.50
C GLU A 38 -6.53 -13.70 9.80
N LEU A 39 -5.91 -12.75 10.50
CA LEU A 39 -4.52 -12.79 10.90
C LEU A 39 -4.41 -13.02 12.40
N ASP A 40 -3.34 -13.71 12.77
CA ASP A 40 -2.95 -13.84 14.17
C ASP A 40 -2.16 -12.59 14.59
N LEU A 41 -2.64 -11.91 15.63
CA LEU A 41 -2.06 -10.64 16.09
C LEU A 41 -0.62 -10.81 16.55
N ASP A 42 -0.33 -11.87 17.30
CA ASP A 42 1.03 -12.18 17.78
C ASP A 42 1.99 -12.41 16.60
N ARG A 43 1.60 -13.20 15.60
CA ARG A 43 2.41 -13.42 14.40
C ARG A 43 2.67 -12.16 13.60
N VAL A 44 1.68 -11.27 13.48
CA VAL A 44 1.87 -10.00 12.78
C VAL A 44 2.81 -9.09 13.57
N ASN A 45 2.68 -9.05 14.90
CA ASN A 45 3.58 -8.27 15.76
C ASN A 45 5.03 -8.79 15.70
N ASP A 46 5.25 -10.10 15.79
CA ASP A 46 6.57 -10.72 15.65
C ASP A 46 7.18 -10.44 14.28
N TRP A 47 6.40 -10.64 13.20
CA TRP A 47 6.86 -10.36 11.83
C TRP A 47 7.22 -8.89 11.64
N LEU A 48 6.38 -7.97 12.14
CA LEU A 48 6.61 -6.55 12.01
C LEU A 48 7.81 -6.09 12.82
N GLY A 49 8.00 -6.64 14.03
CA GLY A 49 9.18 -6.41 14.86
C GLY A 49 10.47 -6.84 14.16
N LEU A 50 10.48 -8.02 13.54
CA LEU A 50 11.62 -8.49 12.75
C LEU A 50 11.87 -7.61 11.52
N LEU A 51 10.82 -7.23 10.80
CA LEU A 51 10.93 -6.33 9.64
C LEU A 51 11.53 -4.98 10.03
N LEU A 52 11.06 -4.38 11.13
CA LEU A 52 11.59 -3.13 11.67
C LEU A 52 13.02 -3.28 12.18
N GLN A 53 13.36 -4.38 12.83
CA GLN A 53 14.73 -4.62 13.29
C GLN A 53 15.72 -4.72 12.12
N MET A 54 15.31 -5.35 11.01
CA MET A 54 16.16 -5.52 9.84
C MET A 54 16.21 -4.28 8.94
N ARG A 55 15.11 -3.52 8.86
CA ARG A 55 14.89 -2.48 7.82
C ARG A 55 14.35 -1.14 8.35
N SER A 56 14.49 -0.85 9.63
CA SER A 56 14.01 0.43 10.21
C SER A 56 14.65 1.68 9.59
N GLU A 57 15.88 1.58 9.08
CA GLU A 57 16.58 2.67 8.39
C GLU A 57 16.05 2.91 6.96
N ASP A 58 15.47 1.87 6.36
CA ASP A 58 14.91 1.91 5.02
C ASP A 58 13.42 2.28 5.05
N ILE A 59 12.70 1.91 6.11
CA ILE A 59 11.26 2.18 6.28
C ILE A 59 11.04 3.51 7.01
N TYR A 60 10.50 4.49 6.28
CA TYR A 60 10.18 5.80 6.83
C TYR A 60 8.82 5.84 7.49
N ARG A 61 7.83 5.19 6.86
CA ARG A 61 6.46 5.16 7.34
C ARG A 61 5.81 3.84 6.99
N MET A 62 4.99 3.35 7.91
CA MET A 62 4.10 2.23 7.67
C MET A 62 2.72 2.55 8.21
N LYS A 63 1.70 2.05 7.53
CA LYS A 63 0.33 2.04 8.02
C LYS A 63 -0.33 0.74 7.61
N GLY A 64 -1.25 0.26 8.42
CA GLY A 64 -2.06 -0.84 7.98
C GLY A 64 -3.34 -0.98 8.76
N VAL A 65 -4.23 -1.76 8.17
CA VAL A 65 -5.48 -2.23 8.74
C VAL A 65 -5.38 -3.74 8.74
N LEU A 66 -5.59 -4.36 9.89
CA LEU A 66 -5.51 -5.81 10.07
C LEU A 66 -6.89 -6.35 10.43
N ALA A 67 -7.25 -7.44 9.79
CA ALA A 67 -8.34 -8.30 10.21
C ALA A 67 -7.78 -9.33 11.18
N ILE A 68 -7.96 -9.11 12.49
CA ILE A 68 -7.46 -10.03 13.52
C ILE A 68 -8.50 -11.11 13.80
N GLU A 69 -8.05 -12.36 13.90
CA GLU A 69 -8.90 -13.49 14.27
C GLU A 69 -9.53 -13.27 15.66
N GLY A 70 -10.84 -13.43 15.76
CA GLY A 70 -11.58 -13.22 17.00
C GLY A 70 -11.82 -11.75 17.39
N ALA A 71 -11.32 -10.78 16.62
CA ALA A 71 -11.62 -9.37 16.83
C ALA A 71 -12.84 -8.92 16.01
N GLU A 72 -13.81 -8.27 16.66
CA GLU A 72 -14.96 -7.66 15.97
C GLU A 72 -14.60 -6.31 15.33
N ASP A 73 -13.50 -5.70 15.79
CA ASP A 73 -12.99 -4.42 15.32
C ASP A 73 -11.85 -4.55 14.31
N ARG A 74 -11.74 -3.52 13.47
CA ARG A 74 -10.59 -3.31 12.60
C ARG A 74 -9.43 -2.81 13.44
N PHE A 75 -8.32 -3.50 13.39
CA PHE A 75 -7.12 -3.05 14.06
C PHE A 75 -6.30 -2.20 13.09
N VAL A 76 -6.18 -0.91 13.35
CA VAL A 76 -5.33 -0.04 12.54
C VAL A 76 -4.03 0.17 13.25
N PHE A 77 -2.94 0.20 12.49
CA PHE A 77 -1.64 0.54 13.02
C PHE A 77 -0.96 1.55 12.13
N GLN A 78 -0.09 2.32 12.75
CA GLN A 78 0.77 3.28 12.09
C GLN A 78 2.13 3.28 12.77
N GLY A 79 3.17 3.39 11.97
CA GLY A 79 4.54 3.46 12.45
C GLY A 79 5.38 4.43 11.66
N VAL A 80 6.33 5.05 12.35
CA VAL A 80 7.33 5.98 11.78
C VAL A 80 8.68 5.57 12.34
N HIS A 81 9.60 5.15 11.47
CA HIS A 81 10.88 4.54 11.87
C HIS A 81 10.65 3.42 12.92
N SER A 82 11.20 3.55 14.12
CA SER A 82 11.17 2.54 15.18
C SER A 82 9.92 2.61 16.07
N MET A 83 9.04 3.60 15.87
CA MET A 83 7.85 3.75 16.68
C MET A 83 6.65 3.13 15.97
N PHE A 84 5.96 2.24 16.67
CA PHE A 84 4.77 1.55 16.21
C PHE A 84 3.63 1.79 17.19
N GLU A 85 2.47 2.18 16.67
CA GLU A 85 1.25 2.38 17.44
C GLU A 85 0.10 1.66 16.75
N GLY A 86 -0.61 0.82 17.50
CA GLY A 86 -1.78 0.09 17.05
C GLY A 86 -2.99 0.42 17.90
N SER A 87 -4.15 0.58 17.29
CA SER A 87 -5.41 0.84 17.98
C SER A 87 -6.59 0.23 17.23
N PRO A 88 -7.63 -0.25 17.95
CA PRO A 88 -8.90 -0.56 17.31
C PRO A 88 -9.53 0.74 16.77
N GLU A 89 -9.99 0.72 15.52
CA GLU A 89 -10.58 1.90 14.89
C GLU A 89 -12.11 1.88 14.92
N ARG A 90 -12.71 0.86 14.30
CA ARG A 90 -14.16 0.69 14.23
C ARG A 90 -14.51 -0.78 14.01
N PRO A 91 -15.73 -1.21 14.36
CA PRO A 91 -16.21 -2.55 14.07
C PRO A 91 -16.25 -2.83 12.58
N TRP A 92 -16.01 -4.09 12.22
CA TRP A 92 -16.32 -4.60 10.89
C TRP A 92 -17.83 -4.56 10.65
N ARG A 93 -18.26 -4.20 9.43
CA ARG A 93 -19.68 -4.28 9.07
C ARG A 93 -20.06 -5.73 8.77
N GLU A 94 -21.33 -6.09 8.94
CA GLU A 94 -21.85 -7.45 8.73
C GLU A 94 -21.53 -8.06 7.34
N ASN A 95 -21.32 -7.22 6.32
CA ASN A 95 -20.97 -7.65 4.96
C ASN A 95 -19.62 -7.08 4.48
N GLU A 96 -18.77 -6.57 5.39
CA GLU A 96 -17.43 -6.08 5.02
C GLU A 96 -16.45 -7.26 5.02
N PRO A 97 -15.75 -7.53 3.90
CA PRO A 97 -14.81 -8.63 3.86
C PRO A 97 -13.64 -8.36 4.79
N ARG A 98 -13.25 -9.38 5.57
CA ARG A 98 -12.09 -9.35 6.46
C ARG A 98 -10.80 -9.33 5.62
N VAL A 99 -10.37 -8.12 5.26
CA VAL A 99 -9.21 -7.88 4.41
C VAL A 99 -8.22 -6.98 5.11
N SER A 100 -7.01 -7.48 5.27
CA SER A 100 -5.88 -6.74 5.80
C SER A 100 -5.20 -5.96 4.68
N ARG A 101 -4.90 -4.68 4.95
CA ARG A 101 -4.29 -3.75 4.01
C ARG A 101 -3.14 -3.04 4.67
N LEU A 102 -1.93 -3.22 4.16
CA LEU A 102 -0.73 -2.59 4.69
C LEU A 102 -0.07 -1.76 3.60
N VAL A 103 0.55 -0.67 4.00
CA VAL A 103 1.39 0.17 3.15
C VAL A 103 2.68 0.50 3.89
N PHE A 104 3.80 0.22 3.24
CA PHE A 104 5.14 0.57 3.69
C PHE A 104 5.71 1.59 2.71
N ILE A 105 6.36 2.63 3.22
CA ILE A 105 6.98 3.69 2.43
C ILE A 105 8.43 3.81 2.91
N GLY A 106 9.35 3.66 1.98
CA GLY A 106 10.77 3.53 2.30
C GLY A 106 11.63 3.30 1.07
N LYS A 107 12.95 3.31 1.24
CA LYS A 107 13.90 3.09 0.15
C LYS A 107 14.31 1.63 0.00
N ASP A 108 14.63 1.19 -1.22
CA ASP A 108 15.13 -0.16 -1.52
C ASP A 108 14.28 -1.31 -0.89
N LEU A 109 12.96 -1.13 -0.82
CA LEU A 109 12.09 -2.10 -0.13
C LEU A 109 11.92 -3.36 -1.00
N PRO A 110 12.24 -4.57 -0.48
CA PRO A 110 12.07 -5.82 -1.21
C PRO A 110 10.60 -6.23 -1.24
N LYS A 111 9.80 -5.54 -2.08
CA LYS A 111 8.36 -5.76 -2.27
C LYS A 111 7.93 -7.24 -2.28
N PRO A 112 8.52 -8.13 -3.10
CA PRO A 112 8.09 -9.53 -3.13
C PRO A 112 8.35 -10.24 -1.80
N GLU A 113 9.47 -9.99 -1.14
CA GLU A 113 9.81 -10.61 0.14
C GLU A 113 8.87 -10.16 1.26
N ILE A 114 8.53 -8.87 1.32
CA ILE A 114 7.59 -8.34 2.31
C ILE A 114 6.19 -8.95 2.09
N ILE A 115 5.73 -9.04 0.85
CA ILE A 115 4.41 -9.64 0.53
C ILE A 115 4.39 -11.14 0.89
N GLU A 116 5.41 -11.89 0.49
CA GLU A 116 5.48 -13.33 0.76
C GLU A 116 5.63 -13.63 2.25
N SER A 117 6.47 -12.88 2.96
CA SER A 117 6.62 -13.04 4.42
C SER A 117 5.34 -12.67 5.17
N PHE A 118 4.60 -11.65 4.73
CA PHE A 118 3.31 -11.31 5.34
C PHE A 118 2.26 -12.41 5.22
N LYS A 119 2.26 -13.19 4.12
CA LYS A 119 1.35 -14.34 3.97
C LYS A 119 1.56 -15.41 5.04
N SER A 120 2.75 -15.49 5.63
CA SER A 120 3.02 -16.43 6.74
C SER A 120 2.28 -16.07 8.05
N CYS A 121 1.82 -14.81 8.17
CA CYS A 121 1.04 -14.33 9.30
C CYS A 121 -0.44 -14.72 9.24
N LEU A 122 -0.90 -15.33 8.14
CA LEU A 122 -2.26 -15.85 8.03
C LEU A 122 -2.50 -16.93 9.10
N GLY A 123 -3.62 -16.79 9.82
CA GLY A 123 -4.09 -17.81 10.77
C GLY A 123 -4.26 -19.14 10.03
N LYS A 124 -3.70 -20.22 10.59
CA LYS A 124 -3.97 -21.56 10.05
C LYS A 124 -5.40 -21.91 10.45
N LYS A 125 -6.24 -22.08 9.44
CA LYS A 125 -7.59 -22.66 9.56
C LYS A 125 -7.56 -24.04 10.21
#